data_AF-A0A957UZC2-F1
#
_entry.id   AF-A0A957UZC2-F1
#
_cell.length_a   1.000
_cell.length_b   1.000
_cell.length_c   1.000
_cell.angle_alpha   90.00
_cell.angle_beta   90.00
_cell.angle_gamma   90.00
#
_symmetry.space_group_name_H-M   'P 1'
#
loop_
_entity.id
_entity.type
_entity.pdbx_description
1 polymer ?
#
loop_
_entity_poly.entity_id
_entity_poly.type
_entity_poly.pdbx_seq_one_letter_code
_entity_poly.pdbx_strand_id
1 'polypeptide(L)' 'MSVQTYLPEETVVRQGIAALMAALGPVETARFLALPHSRLSDYVEWHRQWQAGLDTQTFLDELFGTPQDTNHPSEG' A
#
# COMPACT_ATOMS: atom_id res chain seq x y z
N MET A 1 -13.85 -20.85 -14.03
CA MET A 1 -12.72 -19.93 -13.78
C MET A 1 -11.56 -20.38 -14.64
N SER A 2 -11.22 -19.64 -15.70
CA SER A 2 -10.06 -20.00 -16.54
C SER A 2 -8.78 -19.69 -15.76
N VAL A 3 -7.94 -20.71 -15.57
CA VAL A 3 -6.59 -20.54 -15.04
C VAL A 3 -5.83 -19.68 -16.04
N GLN A 4 -5.61 -18.41 -15.72
CA GLN A 4 -4.78 -17.52 -16.52
C GLN A 4 -3.33 -17.92 -16.26
N THR A 5 -2.72 -18.60 -17.21
CA THR A 5 -1.28 -18.89 -17.18
C THR A 5 -0.54 -17.59 -17.45
N TYR A 6 0.08 -17.03 -16.42
CA TYR A 6 0.93 -15.86 -16.58
C TYR A 6 2.14 -16.19 -17.46
N LEU A 7 2.54 -15.22 -18.27
CA LEU A 7 3.81 -15.28 -18.98
C LEU A 7 4.98 -15.29 -17.97
N PRO A 8 6.06 -16.01 -18.25
CA PRO A 8 7.29 -15.90 -17.47
C PRO A 8 7.75 -14.43 -17.41
N GLU A 9 8.24 -14.00 -16.25
CA GLU A 9 8.64 -12.61 -16.01
C GLU A 9 9.61 -12.09 -17.07
N GLU A 10 10.65 -12.87 -17.40
CA GLU A 10 11.62 -12.50 -18.44
C GLU A 10 10.95 -12.25 -19.80
N THR A 11 9.92 -13.05 -20.13
CA THR A 11 9.18 -12.91 -21.39
C THR A 11 8.37 -11.61 -21.39
N VAL A 12 7.72 -11.29 -20.28
CA VAL A 12 6.97 -10.04 -20.11
C VAL A 12 7.90 -8.83 -20.24
N VAL A 13 9.04 -8.84 -19.55
CA VAL A 13 10.01 -7.73 -19.58
C VAL A 13 10.53 -7.53 -21.00
N ARG A 14 10.93 -8.61 -21.68
CA ARG A 14 11.46 -8.55 -23.05
C ARG A 14 10.44 -7.99 -24.04
N GLN A 15 9.20 -8.49 -23.99
CA GLN A 15 8.12 -8.02 -24.86
C GLN A 15 7.74 -6.56 -24.56
N GLY A 16 7.69 -6.18 -23.28
CA GLY A 16 7.41 -4.82 -22.84
C GLY A 16 8.47 -3.83 -23.35
N ILE A 17 9.76 -4.14 -23.19
CA ILE A 17 10.84 -3.30 -23.71
C ILE A 17 10.76 -3.19 -25.23
N ALA A 18 10.53 -4.30 -25.94
CA ALA A 18 10.42 -4.28 -27.40
C ALA A 18 9.25 -3.39 -27.87
N ALA A 19 8.10 -3.45 -27.20
CA ALA A 19 6.95 -2.61 -27.49
C ALA A 19 7.24 -1.12 -27.22
N LEU A 20 7.90 -0.81 -26.10
CA LEU A 20 8.32 0.56 -25.77
C LEU A 20 9.31 1.11 -26.81
N MET A 21 10.30 0.32 -27.19
CA MET A 21 11.29 0.68 -28.21
C MET A 21 10.64 0.97 -29.56
N ALA A 22 9.64 0.18 -29.95
CA ALA A 22 8.89 0.38 -31.19
C ALA A 22 8.02 1.64 -31.16
N ALA A 23 7.43 1.98 -30.00
CA ALA A 23 6.50 3.09 -29.87
C ALA A 23 7.20 4.44 -29.60
N LEU A 24 8.24 4.45 -28.77
CA LEU A 24 8.88 5.67 -28.25
C LEU A 24 10.28 5.90 -28.81
N GLY A 25 10.88 4.88 -29.41
CA GLY A 25 12.30 4.90 -29.75
C GLY A 25 13.21 4.76 -28.52
N PRO A 26 14.52 4.60 -28.73
CA PRO A 26 15.47 4.25 -27.67
C PRO A 26 15.62 5.32 -26.59
N VAL A 27 15.65 6.59 -26.98
CA VAL A 27 15.88 7.71 -26.05
C VAL A 27 14.71 7.84 -25.08
N GLU A 28 13.47 7.86 -25.58
CA GLU A 28 12.31 8.02 -24.71
C GLU A 28 11.89 6.73 -24.01
N THR A 29 12.26 5.56 -24.54
CA THR A 29 12.17 4.31 -23.76
C THR A 29 13.08 4.36 -22.54
N ALA A 30 14.34 4.79 -22.70
CA ALA A 30 15.26 4.91 -21.58
C ALA A 30 14.77 5.94 -20.54
N ARG A 31 14.27 7.09 -21.00
CA ARG A 31 13.65 8.10 -20.12
C ARG A 31 12.45 7.53 -19.36
N PHE A 32 11.55 6.82 -20.05
CA PHE A 32 10.36 6.22 -19.44
C PHE A 32 10.73 5.20 -18.35
N LEU A 33 11.69 4.31 -18.62
CA LEU A 33 12.17 3.33 -17.65
C LEU A 33 12.89 3.98 -16.45
N ALA A 34 13.47 5.16 -16.66
CA ALA A 34 14.13 5.95 -15.62
C ALA A 34 13.18 6.91 -14.88
N LEU A 35 11.89 6.98 -15.27
CA LEU A 35 10.94 7.79 -14.52
C LEU A 35 10.91 7.28 -13.08
N PRO A 36 11.00 8.19 -12.08
CA PRO A 36 10.81 7.78 -10.71
C PRO A 36 9.44 7.13 -10.64
N HIS A 37 9.41 5.84 -10.30
CA HIS A 37 8.15 5.21 -9.92
C HIS A 37 7.60 6.11 -8.81
N SER A 38 6.48 6.79 -9.06
CA SER A 38 5.73 7.38 -7.97
C SER A 38 5.48 6.22 -7.03
N ARG A 39 6.24 6.14 -5.95
CA ARG A 39 6.06 5.11 -4.94
C ARG A 39 4.58 5.12 -4.65
N LEU A 40 3.94 3.94 -4.73
CA LEU A 40 2.71 3.68 -3.97
C LEU A 40 2.86 4.47 -2.69
N SER A 41 1.97 5.45 -2.48
CA SER A 41 2.01 6.44 -1.41
C SER A 41 2.80 5.88 -0.24
N ASP A 42 3.98 6.46 0.06
CA ASP A 42 4.92 5.89 1.04
C ASP A 42 4.07 5.43 2.24
N TYR A 43 4.06 4.14 2.59
CA TYR A 43 3.06 3.60 3.52
C TYR A 43 3.06 4.39 4.84
N VAL A 44 4.24 4.92 5.19
CA VAL A 44 4.47 5.87 6.28
C VAL A 44 3.72 7.20 6.07
N GLU A 45 3.78 7.77 4.88
CA GLU A 45 3.07 9.00 4.52
C GLU A 45 1.54 8.81 4.53
N TRP A 46 1.06 7.67 4.01
CA TRP A 46 -0.36 7.29 4.12
C TRP A 46 -0.78 7.16 5.59
N HIS A 47 0.04 6.49 6.41
CA HIS A 47 -0.22 6.31 7.84
C HIS A 47 -0.21 7.65 8.59
N ARG A 48 0.68 8.58 8.22
CA ARG A 48 0.72 9.94 8.79
C ARG A 48 -0.52 10.74 8.45
N GLN A 49 -0.98 10.66 7.20
CA GLN A 49 -2.22 11.32 6.77
C GLN A 49 -3.44 10.73 7.50
N TRP A 50 -3.48 9.41 7.67
CA TRP A 50 -4.50 8.75 8.47
C TRP A 50 -4.47 9.19 9.94
N GLN A 51 -3.29 9.23 10.57
CA GLN A 51 -3.11 9.71 11.95
C GLN A 51 -3.51 11.18 12.13
N ALA A 52 -3.22 12.04 11.17
CA ALA A 52 -3.58 13.45 11.22
C ALA A 52 -5.11 13.68 11.22
N GLY A 53 -5.88 12.70 10.73
CA GLY A 53 -7.35 12.72 10.75
C GLY A 53 -7.97 12.15 12.02
N LEU A 54 -7.20 11.61 12.96
CA LEU A 54 -7.72 11.02 14.19
C LEU A 54 -7.84 12.06 15.31
N ASP A 55 -8.97 12.02 16.00
CA ASP A 55 -9.05 12.59 17.34
C ASP A 55 -8.32 11.66 18.31
N THR A 56 -7.16 12.12 18.78
CA THR A 56 -6.23 11.31 19.58
C THR A 56 -6.86 10.84 20.88
N GLN A 57 -7.70 11.66 21.52
CA GLN A 57 -8.29 11.30 22.82
C GLN A 57 -9.33 10.20 22.66
N THR A 58 -10.29 10.37 21.74
CA THR A 58 -11.30 9.35 21.45
C THR A 58 -10.67 8.02 21.03
N PHE A 59 -9.64 8.04 20.19
CA PHE A 59 -8.95 6.82 19.78
C PHE A 59 -8.25 6.10 20.95
N LEU A 60 -7.56 6.85 21.82
CA LEU A 60 -6.88 6.26 22.98
C LEU A 60 -7.88 5.73 24.02
N ASP A 61 -9.00 6.42 24.21
CA ASP A 61 -10.08 5.98 25.09
C ASP A 61 -10.77 4.70 24.57
N GLU A 62 -10.89 4.53 23.25
CA GLU A 62 -11.38 3.27 22.66
C GLU A 62 -10.35 2.14 22.73
N LEU A 63 -9.05 2.44 22.59
CA LEU A 63 -7.98 1.44 22.55
C LEU A 63 -7.57 0.96 23.95
N PHE A 64 -7.59 1.87 24.93
CA PHE A 64 -7.15 1.64 26.31
C PHE A 64 -8.29 1.74 27.33
N GLY A 65 -9.51 2.05 26.87
CA GLY A 65 -10.74 2.01 27.65
C GLY A 65 -10.91 0.64 28.31
N THR A 66 -10.87 0.66 29.63
CA THR A 66 -10.62 -0.48 30.50
C THR A 66 -11.78 -1.50 30.46
N PRO A 67 -11.50 -2.81 30.63
CA PRO A 67 -12.54 -3.80 30.92
C PRO A 67 -13.36 -3.28 32.09
N GLN A 68 -14.68 -3.24 31.94
CA GLN A 68 -15.61 -2.99 33.02
C GLN A 68 -15.21 -3.88 34.21
N ASP A 69 -14.79 -3.24 35.31
CA ASP A 69 -14.79 -3.83 36.63
C ASP A 69 -16.19 -4.39 36.87
N THR A 70 -16.34 -5.71 36.73
CA THR A 70 -17.50 -6.42 37.24
C THR A 70 -17.39 -6.41 38.76
N ASN A 71 -17.89 -5.32 39.34
CA ASN A 71 -18.18 -5.15 40.75
C ASN A 71 -19.04 -6.36 41.21
N HIS A 72 -18.43 -7.30 41.92
CA HIS A 72 -19.15 -8.31 42.69
C HIS A 72 -19.33 -7.73 44.10
N PRO A 73 -20.56 -7.51 44.59
CA PRO A 73 -20.75 -7.00 45.93
C PRO A 73 -20.37 -8.08 46.92
N SER A 74 -19.52 -7.71 47.87
CA SER A 74 -19.19 -8.50 49.04
C SER A 74 -20.46 -8.71 49.87
N GLU A 75 -20.99 -9.93 49.91
CA GLU A 75 -21.93 -10.36 50.95
C GLU A 75 -21.14 -10.64 52.25
N GLY A 76 -21.70 -10.19 53.38
CA GLY A 76 -21.09 -10.21 54.70
C GLY A 76 -21.32 -11.48 55.51
#